data_AF-A0A940R7F9-F1
#
_entry.id   AF-A0A940R7F9-F1
#
_cell.length_a   1.000
_cell.length_b   1.000
_cell.length_c   1.000
_cell.angle_alpha   90.00
_cell.angle_beta   90.00
_cell.angle_gamma   90.00
#
_symmetry.space_group_name_H-M   'P 1'
#
loop_
_entity.id
_entity.type
_entity.pdbx_description
1 polymer ?
#
loop_
_entity_poly.entity_id
_entity_poly.type
_entity_poly.pdbx_seq_one_letter_code
_entity_poly.pdbx_strand_id
1 'polypeptide(L)'
;MIQCPRCGIQVTELHPLDADLISKLQASGESNLPPQVCAGCLSDLRRTAASSSGGVLMQQERAREQHRLTLWKSRVLLIKKARQAMSQKLYAEAAISYEKYLKILDIVFEVKKGDRLRPEAFKESARTTELTVVASVYWDLMRIYDTHDRYHERMQTAAKQLAVFVQFTPIYPDIIKKAESFTRSAKNPNIVKSFLKMADKERPRCFIATSAFGPQAMEVHTLRMFRDDVLKESSLGRRFVYWYYKVSPSIACSLDKHSWLKPAVRATLRALIKCVS
;
A
#
# COMPACT_ATOMS: atom_id res chain seq x y z
N MET A 1 40.93 -22.53 -41.68
CA MET A 1 39.99 -21.90 -40.72
C MET A 1 38.58 -22.28 -41.13
N ILE A 2 37.71 -22.52 -40.16
CA ILE A 2 36.35 -23.02 -40.34
C ILE A 2 35.40 -21.92 -39.91
N GLN A 3 34.29 -21.73 -40.61
CA GLN A 3 33.28 -20.74 -40.22
C GLN A 3 32.30 -21.34 -39.19
N CYS A 4 32.07 -20.65 -38.08
CA CYS A 4 31.08 -21.07 -37.09
C CYS A 4 29.66 -20.93 -37.66
N PRO A 5 28.83 -21.99 -37.66
CA PRO A 5 27.49 -21.95 -38.25
C PRO A 5 26.48 -21.08 -37.46
N ARG A 6 26.82 -20.68 -36.22
CA ARG A 6 25.97 -19.83 -35.39
C ARG A 6 26.31 -18.33 -35.50
N CYS A 7 27.58 -17.97 -35.36
CA CYS A 7 28.01 -16.57 -35.36
C CYS A 7 28.73 -16.11 -36.63
N GLY A 8 29.03 -17.01 -37.57
CA GLY A 8 29.68 -16.69 -38.84
C GLY A 8 31.17 -16.34 -38.75
N ILE A 9 31.80 -16.41 -37.56
CA ILE A 9 33.21 -16.07 -37.35
C ILE A 9 34.13 -17.23 -37.77
N GLN A 10 35.28 -16.91 -38.38
CA GLN A 10 36.36 -17.86 -38.69
C GLN A 10 37.08 -18.30 -37.42
N VAL A 11 37.16 -19.61 -37.19
CA VAL A 11 37.78 -20.22 -36.01
C VAL A 11 38.67 -21.41 -36.39
N THR A 12 39.47 -21.87 -35.44
CA THR A 12 40.38 -23.02 -35.61
C THR A 12 39.67 -24.35 -35.39
N GLU A 13 38.65 -24.39 -34.52
CA GLU A 13 37.92 -25.60 -34.15
C GLU A 13 36.44 -25.32 -33.85
N LEU A 14 35.61 -26.36 -33.99
CA LEU A 14 34.22 -26.39 -33.58
C LEU A 14 34.03 -27.46 -32.51
N HIS A 15 33.10 -27.21 -31.60
CA HIS A 15 32.76 -28.12 -30.51
C HIS A 15 31.31 -28.59 -30.66
N PRO A 16 31.04 -29.89 -30.48
CA PRO A 16 29.69 -30.42 -30.55
C PRO A 16 28.82 -29.91 -29.40
N LEU A 17 27.53 -29.75 -29.68
CA LEU A 17 26.52 -29.54 -28.64
C LEU A 17 26.08 -30.89 -28.09
N ASP A 18 26.11 -31.04 -26.77
CA ASP A 18 25.63 -32.23 -26.09
C ASP A 18 24.09 -32.32 -26.08
N ALA A 19 23.55 -33.55 -26.11
CA ALA A 19 22.10 -33.77 -26.21
C ALA A 19 21.31 -33.18 -25.03
N ASP A 20 21.90 -33.15 -23.83
CA ASP A 20 21.30 -32.52 -22.64
C ASP A 20 21.21 -30.99 -22.81
N LEU A 21 22.27 -30.35 -23.29
CA LEU A 21 22.26 -28.93 -23.61
C LEU A 21 21.23 -28.57 -24.70
N ILE A 22 21.15 -29.36 -25.77
CA ILE A 22 20.16 -29.17 -26.85
C ILE A 22 18.73 -29.26 -26.29
N SER A 23 18.44 -30.29 -25.49
CA SER A 23 17.13 -30.48 -24.86
C SER A 23 16.73 -29.29 -23.99
N LYS A 24 17.66 -28.78 -23.16
CA LYS A 24 17.43 -27.60 -22.30
C LYS A 24 17.15 -26.31 -23.09
N LEU A 25 17.86 -26.11 -24.20
CA LEU A 25 17.70 -24.94 -25.07
C LEU A 25 16.40 -25.01 -25.90
N GLN A 26 16.03 -26.21 -26.36
CA GLN A 26 14.75 -26.42 -27.03
C GLN A 26 13.57 -26.21 -26.09
N ALA A 27 13.69 -26.66 -24.83
CA ALA A 27 12.68 -26.41 -23.79
C ALA A 27 12.53 -24.91 -23.46
N SER A 28 13.56 -24.09 -23.68
CA SER A 28 13.51 -22.63 -23.52
C SER A 28 13.15 -21.87 -24.80
N GLY A 29 12.80 -22.58 -25.88
CA GLY A 29 12.29 -22.02 -27.13
C GLY A 29 13.34 -21.73 -28.20
N GLU A 30 14.60 -22.09 -28.01
CA GLU A 30 15.59 -22.06 -29.11
C GLU A 30 15.34 -23.22 -30.08
N SER A 31 15.13 -22.89 -31.36
CA SER A 31 14.97 -23.86 -32.45
C SER A 31 16.10 -23.71 -33.48
N ASN A 32 16.37 -24.78 -34.24
CA ASN A 32 17.42 -24.83 -35.27
C ASN A 32 18.87 -24.65 -34.75
N LEU A 33 19.22 -25.36 -33.68
CA LEU A 33 20.60 -25.39 -33.17
C LEU A 33 21.52 -26.20 -34.11
N PRO A 34 22.65 -25.63 -34.58
CA PRO A 34 23.62 -26.37 -35.38
C PRO A 34 24.33 -27.44 -34.52
N PRO A 35 24.78 -28.57 -35.11
CA PRO A 35 25.35 -29.69 -34.36
C PRO A 35 26.68 -29.35 -33.66
N GLN A 36 27.41 -28.36 -34.17
CA GLN A 36 28.68 -27.90 -33.62
C GLN A 36 28.80 -26.37 -33.73
N VAL A 37 29.47 -25.74 -32.77
CA VAL A 37 29.68 -24.27 -32.73
C VAL A 37 31.08 -23.94 -32.21
N CYS A 38 31.54 -22.70 -32.39
CA CYS A 38 32.81 -22.27 -31.78
C CYS A 38 32.75 -22.20 -30.25
N ALA A 39 33.91 -22.18 -29.58
CA ALA A 39 34.02 -22.14 -28.12
C ALA A 39 33.23 -20.99 -27.47
N GLY A 40 33.26 -19.79 -28.08
CA GLY A 40 32.49 -18.63 -27.60
C GLY A 40 30.98 -18.88 -27.63
N CYS A 41 30.47 -19.36 -28.77
CA CYS A 41 29.06 -19.72 -28.92
C CYS A 41 28.63 -20.83 -27.97
N LEU A 42 29.46 -21.86 -27.77
CA LEU A 42 29.20 -22.94 -26.82
C LEU A 42 29.07 -22.40 -25.39
N SER A 43 29.97 -21.49 -25.00
CA SER A 43 29.95 -20.87 -23.67
C SER A 43 28.68 -20.03 -23.43
N ASP A 44 28.23 -19.30 -24.46
CA ASP A 44 26.99 -18.52 -24.38
C ASP A 44 25.75 -19.41 -24.31
N LEU A 45 25.68 -20.45 -25.14
CA LEU A 45 24.57 -21.42 -25.11
C LEU A 45 24.47 -22.12 -23.76
N ARG A 46 25.59 -22.53 -23.15
CA ARG A 46 25.61 -23.09 -21.79
C ARG A 46 25.09 -22.11 -20.75
N ARG A 47 25.43 -20.82 -20.87
CA ARG A 47 24.93 -19.76 -19.98
C ARG A 47 23.42 -19.57 -20.11
N THR A 48 22.91 -19.56 -21.35
CA THR A 48 21.47 -19.46 -21.64
C THR A 48 20.71 -20.66 -21.09
N ALA A 49 21.20 -21.89 -21.31
CA ALA A 49 20.57 -23.10 -20.79
C ALA A 49 20.58 -23.15 -19.26
N ALA A 50 21.63 -22.64 -18.62
CA ALA A 50 21.71 -22.54 -17.17
C ALA A 50 20.67 -21.54 -16.61
N SER A 51 20.53 -20.36 -17.23
CA SER A 51 19.59 -19.32 -16.78
C SER A 51 18.12 -19.66 -17.05
N SER A 52 17.83 -20.51 -18.04
CA SER A 52 16.47 -20.95 -18.39
C SER A 52 16.01 -22.24 -17.71
N SER A 53 16.86 -22.86 -16.88
CA SER A 53 16.48 -24.10 -16.18
C SER A 53 15.42 -23.84 -15.10
N GLY A 54 14.40 -24.70 -15.02
CA GLY A 54 13.32 -24.57 -14.03
C GLY A 54 13.81 -24.52 -12.57
N GLY A 55 14.94 -25.18 -12.28
CA GLY A 55 15.60 -25.11 -10.96
C GLY A 55 16.16 -23.72 -10.64
N VAL A 56 16.76 -23.03 -11.61
CA VAL A 56 17.27 -21.67 -11.43
C VAL A 56 16.14 -20.65 -11.27
N LEU A 57 15.05 -20.79 -12.03
CA LEU A 57 13.85 -19.95 -11.87
C LEU A 57 13.24 -20.10 -10.47
N MET A 58 13.01 -21.34 -10.00
CA MET A 58 12.50 -21.58 -8.64
C MET A 58 13.46 -21.07 -7.56
N GLN A 59 14.77 -21.21 -7.73
CA GLN A 59 15.74 -20.69 -6.77
C GLN A 59 15.73 -19.16 -6.72
N GLN A 60 15.57 -18.48 -7.87
CA GLN A 60 15.41 -17.03 -7.93
C GLN A 60 14.11 -16.57 -7.26
N GLU A 61 12.99 -17.26 -7.47
CA GLU A 61 11.71 -16.96 -6.81
C GLU A 61 11.81 -17.13 -5.29
N ARG A 62 12.38 -18.24 -4.82
CA ARG A 62 12.64 -18.47 -3.38
C ARG A 62 13.56 -17.40 -2.79
N ALA A 63 14.61 -17.00 -3.50
CA ALA A 63 15.51 -15.94 -3.05
C ALA A 63 14.77 -14.59 -2.96
N ARG A 64 13.91 -14.26 -3.94
CA ARG A 64 13.07 -13.05 -3.92
C ARG A 64 12.10 -13.06 -2.73
N GLU A 65 11.46 -14.20 -2.47
CA GLU A 65 10.54 -14.36 -1.34
C GLU A 65 11.27 -14.24 0.02
N GLN A 66 12.40 -14.92 0.18
CA GLN A 66 13.25 -14.81 1.37
C GLN A 66 13.74 -13.37 1.58
N HIS A 67 14.09 -12.66 0.50
CA HIS A 67 14.48 -11.26 0.57
C HIS A 67 13.33 -10.39 1.08
N ARG A 68 12.10 -10.57 0.55
CA ARG A 68 10.90 -9.85 1.04
C ARG A 68 10.62 -10.13 2.50
N LEU A 69 10.71 -11.39 2.94
CA LEU A 69 10.53 -11.76 4.35
C LEU A 69 11.58 -11.10 5.26
N THR A 70 12.81 -11.00 4.79
CA THR A 70 13.90 -10.33 5.52
C THR A 70 13.64 -8.83 5.66
N LEU A 71 13.23 -8.18 4.57
CA LEU A 71 12.83 -6.77 4.59
C LEU A 71 11.62 -6.53 5.51
N TRP A 72 10.61 -7.40 5.43
CA TRP A 72 9.44 -7.33 6.30
C TRP A 72 9.85 -7.38 7.77
N LYS A 73 10.72 -8.32 8.18
CA LYS A 73 11.19 -8.41 9.56
C LYS A 73 11.95 -7.15 10.01
N SER A 74 12.79 -6.56 9.15
CA SER A 74 13.60 -5.39 9.52
C SER A 74 12.82 -4.07 9.59
N ARG A 75 11.63 -3.98 8.97
CA ARG A 75 10.82 -2.74 8.91
C ARG A 75 10.53 -2.13 10.29
N VAL A 76 10.34 -2.95 11.32
CA VAL A 76 9.98 -2.51 12.67
C VAL A 76 11.13 -1.71 13.30
N LEU A 77 12.38 -2.09 13.00
CA LEU A 77 13.56 -1.39 13.50
C LEU A 77 13.66 0.03 12.92
N LEU A 78 13.22 0.23 11.67
CA LEU A 78 13.18 1.56 11.05
C LEU A 78 12.18 2.48 11.76
N ILE A 79 11.00 1.96 12.13
CA ILE A 79 10.01 2.73 12.89
C ILE A 79 10.55 3.08 14.28
N LYS A 80 11.19 2.14 14.97
CA LYS A 80 11.82 2.40 16.28
C LYS A 80 12.89 3.49 16.17
N LYS A 81 13.79 3.38 15.19
CA LYS A 81 14.83 4.37 14.91
C LYS A 81 14.24 5.75 14.60
N ALA A 82 13.21 5.79 13.75
CA ALA A 82 12.57 7.04 13.37
C ALA A 82 11.94 7.75 14.59
N ARG A 83 11.23 7.00 15.44
CA ARG A 83 10.61 7.56 16.66
C ARG A 83 11.65 8.03 17.68
N GLN A 84 12.76 7.32 17.83
CA GLN A 84 13.89 7.76 18.67
C GLN A 84 14.48 9.07 18.13
N ALA A 85 14.75 9.14 16.83
CA ALA A 85 15.24 10.35 16.18
C ALA A 85 14.25 11.53 16.35
N MET A 86 12.94 11.27 16.26
CA MET A 86 11.90 12.28 16.55
C MET A 86 11.98 12.81 17.98
N SER A 87 12.14 11.94 18.99
CA SER A 87 12.29 12.38 20.39
C SER A 87 13.56 13.21 20.63
N GLN A 88 14.61 12.97 19.84
CA GLN A 88 15.87 13.71 19.88
C GLN A 88 15.87 14.94 18.95
N LYS A 89 14.74 15.25 18.28
CA LYS A 89 14.60 16.32 17.29
C LYS A 89 15.52 16.19 16.07
N LEU A 90 16.02 14.98 15.79
CA LEU A 90 16.83 14.64 14.62
C LEU A 90 15.93 14.35 13.40
N TYR A 91 15.24 15.40 12.91
CA TYR A 91 14.18 15.25 11.90
C TYR A 91 14.64 14.67 10.56
N ALA A 92 15.86 14.99 10.11
CA ALA A 92 16.40 14.45 8.87
C ALA A 92 16.61 12.93 8.97
N GLU A 93 17.15 12.44 10.08
CA GLU A 93 17.33 11.00 10.33
C GLU A 93 16.00 10.26 10.49
N ALA A 94 15.04 10.90 11.14
CA ALA A 94 13.68 10.39 11.25
C ALA A 94 13.04 10.22 9.87
N ALA A 95 13.12 11.26 9.01
CA ALA A 95 12.59 11.20 7.65
C ALA A 95 13.22 10.08 6.83
N ILE A 96 14.56 9.95 6.85
CA ILE A 96 15.26 8.86 6.14
C ILE A 96 14.76 7.49 6.61
N SER A 97 14.58 7.30 7.92
CA SER A 97 14.13 6.03 8.48
C SER A 97 12.68 5.72 8.08
N TYR A 98 11.81 6.74 8.11
CA TYR A 98 10.42 6.62 7.65
C TYR A 98 10.30 6.33 6.15
N GLU A 99 11.09 6.99 5.31
CA GLU A 99 11.08 6.74 3.87
C GLU A 99 11.61 5.36 3.52
N LYS A 100 12.66 4.89 4.21
CA LYS A 100 13.15 3.51 4.07
C LYS A 100 12.06 2.50 4.46
N TYR A 101 11.31 2.77 5.51
CA TYR A 101 10.18 1.94 5.91
C TYR A 101 9.12 1.88 4.81
N LEU A 102 8.69 3.02 4.27
CA LEU A 102 7.72 3.05 3.17
C LEU A 102 8.24 2.33 1.93
N LYS A 103 9.55 2.46 1.62
CA LYS A 103 10.17 1.76 0.50
C LYS A 103 10.19 0.24 0.68
N ILE A 104 10.39 -0.24 1.90
CA ILE A 104 10.24 -1.66 2.22
C ILE A 104 8.82 -2.13 1.93
N LEU A 105 7.80 -1.34 2.31
CA LEU A 105 6.41 -1.69 2.03
C LEU A 105 6.14 -1.75 0.52
N ASP A 106 6.65 -0.79 -0.27
CA ASP A 106 6.51 -0.85 -1.73
C ASP A 106 7.08 -2.15 -2.31
N ILE A 107 8.23 -2.62 -1.82
CA ILE A 107 8.86 -3.88 -2.27
C ILE A 107 8.06 -5.09 -1.78
N VAL A 108 7.67 -5.10 -0.50
CA VAL A 108 6.95 -6.23 0.11
C VAL A 108 5.56 -6.38 -0.48
N PHE A 109 4.91 -5.30 -0.92
CA PHE A 109 3.59 -5.34 -1.56
C PHE A 109 3.65 -5.27 -3.10
N GLU A 110 4.84 -5.38 -3.70
CA GLU A 110 5.05 -5.38 -5.15
C GLU A 110 4.38 -4.19 -5.87
N VAL A 111 4.48 -3.01 -5.28
CA VAL A 111 3.95 -1.79 -5.86
C VAL A 111 4.69 -1.49 -7.16
N LYS A 112 3.94 -1.41 -8.27
CA LYS A 112 4.51 -1.19 -9.61
C LYS A 112 5.21 0.16 -9.69
N LYS A 113 6.19 0.26 -10.58
CA LYS A 113 6.92 1.52 -10.82
C LYS A 113 5.95 2.60 -11.29
N GLY A 114 5.92 3.73 -10.57
CA GLY A 114 5.02 4.84 -10.83
C GLY A 114 3.76 4.84 -9.94
N ASP A 115 3.36 3.67 -9.45
CA ASP A 115 2.23 3.54 -8.53
C ASP A 115 2.62 3.97 -7.11
N ARG A 116 1.62 3.94 -6.22
CA ARG A 116 1.76 4.24 -4.80
C ARG A 116 1.10 3.12 -4.00
N LEU A 117 1.65 2.84 -2.82
CA LEU A 117 1.05 1.96 -1.85
C LEU A 117 -0.38 2.43 -1.52
N ARG A 118 -1.32 1.48 -1.45
CA ARG A 118 -2.73 1.75 -1.16
C ARG A 118 -3.21 0.90 0.02
N PRO A 119 -4.22 1.34 0.79
CA PRO A 119 -4.75 0.59 1.93
C PRO A 119 -5.24 -0.82 1.57
N GLU A 120 -5.67 -1.03 0.33
CA GLU A 120 -6.14 -2.33 -0.17
C GLU A 120 -5.05 -3.42 -0.16
N ALA A 121 -3.77 -3.05 -0.12
CA ALA A 121 -2.67 -4.00 0.01
C ALA A 121 -2.63 -4.69 1.39
N PHE A 122 -3.35 -4.16 2.40
CA PHE A 122 -3.31 -4.59 3.80
C PHE A 122 -4.54 -5.39 4.25
N LYS A 123 -5.34 -5.91 3.31
CA LYS A 123 -6.65 -6.56 3.60
C LYS A 123 -6.60 -7.78 4.51
N GLU A 124 -5.43 -8.38 4.74
CA GLU A 124 -5.27 -9.47 5.71
C GLU A 124 -5.29 -8.91 7.15
N SER A 125 -6.08 -9.51 8.05
CA SER A 125 -6.23 -9.06 9.45
C SER A 125 -4.90 -8.92 10.21
N ALA A 126 -3.90 -9.76 9.90
CA ALA A 126 -2.55 -9.66 10.46
C ALA A 126 -1.80 -8.37 10.07
N ARG A 127 -2.23 -7.67 9.00
CA ARG A 127 -1.57 -6.50 8.41
C ARG A 127 -2.35 -5.20 8.64
N THR A 128 -3.56 -5.23 9.19
CA THR A 128 -4.38 -4.03 9.44
C THR A 128 -3.77 -3.12 10.52
N THR A 129 -3.02 -3.67 11.47
CA THR A 129 -2.25 -2.87 12.45
C THR A 129 -1.17 -2.03 11.76
N GLU A 130 -0.61 -2.51 10.65
CA GLU A 130 0.38 -1.81 9.86
C GLU A 130 -0.21 -0.55 9.19
N LEU A 131 -1.51 -0.52 8.84
CA LEU A 131 -2.18 0.69 8.34
C LEU A 131 -2.07 1.85 9.33
N THR A 132 -2.20 1.54 10.63
CA THR A 132 -2.05 2.53 11.71
C THR A 132 -0.61 3.06 11.77
N VAL A 133 0.37 2.18 11.58
CA VAL A 133 1.78 2.58 11.51
C VAL A 133 2.00 3.48 10.29
N VAL A 134 1.56 3.09 9.10
CA VAL A 134 1.69 3.88 7.87
C VAL A 134 1.04 5.26 8.01
N ALA A 135 -0.17 5.35 8.57
CA ALA A 135 -0.81 6.63 8.85
C ALA A 135 0.01 7.49 9.82
N SER A 136 0.54 6.92 10.91
CA SER A 136 1.41 7.66 11.84
C SER A 136 2.71 8.15 11.17
N VAL A 137 3.27 7.36 10.26
CA VAL A 137 4.47 7.71 9.48
C VAL A 137 4.20 8.90 8.57
N TYR A 138 3.12 8.88 7.80
CA TYR A 138 2.78 10.00 6.91
C TYR A 138 2.45 11.28 7.69
N TRP A 139 1.81 11.16 8.85
CA TRP A 139 1.61 12.30 9.76
C TRP A 139 2.93 12.92 10.21
N ASP A 140 3.88 12.10 10.67
CA ASP A 140 5.19 12.58 11.10
C ASP A 140 5.99 13.19 9.95
N LEU A 141 6.01 12.53 8.78
CA LEU A 141 6.67 13.06 7.57
C LEU A 141 6.09 14.39 7.13
N MET A 142 4.77 14.56 7.17
CA MET A 142 4.12 15.84 6.84
C MET A 142 4.63 16.96 7.75
N ARG A 143 4.77 16.72 9.07
CA ARG A 143 5.34 17.71 10.00
C ARG A 143 6.83 17.96 9.79
N ILE A 144 7.61 16.91 9.51
CA ILE A 144 9.04 17.05 9.23
C ILE A 144 9.25 17.92 7.98
N TYR A 145 8.48 17.68 6.92
CA TYR A 145 8.63 18.43 5.67
C TYR A 145 8.08 19.86 5.74
N ASP A 146 7.22 20.17 6.70
CA ASP A 146 6.80 21.56 6.97
C ASP A 146 7.97 22.44 7.49
N THR A 147 9.11 21.86 7.86
CA THR A 147 10.26 22.62 8.38
C THR A 147 10.88 23.57 7.35
N HIS A 148 10.79 23.28 6.05
CA HIS A 148 11.40 24.10 4.99
C HIS A 148 10.71 23.91 3.62
N ASP A 149 10.51 25.00 2.88
CA ASP A 149 9.85 25.04 1.56
C ASP A 149 10.48 24.13 0.49
N ARG A 150 11.77 23.77 0.60
CA ARG A 150 12.40 22.82 -0.32
C ARG A 150 11.75 21.43 -0.28
N TYR A 151 10.98 21.12 0.77
CA TYR A 151 10.27 19.86 0.93
C TYR A 151 8.76 19.98 0.60
N HIS A 152 8.32 21.09 0.01
CA HIS A 152 6.90 21.35 -0.28
C HIS A 152 6.20 20.20 -1.00
N GLU A 153 6.78 19.70 -2.10
CA GLU A 153 6.25 18.56 -2.86
C GLU A 153 6.18 17.26 -2.04
N ARG A 154 7.19 17.02 -1.19
CA ARG A 154 7.23 15.84 -0.30
C ARG A 154 6.18 15.96 0.79
N MET A 155 5.99 17.14 1.37
CA MET A 155 4.94 17.44 2.34
C MET A 155 3.56 17.21 1.73
N GLN A 156 3.31 17.74 0.53
CA GLN A 156 2.04 17.57 -0.17
C GLN A 156 1.75 16.10 -0.50
N THR A 157 2.78 15.34 -0.89
CA THR A 157 2.68 13.90 -1.12
C THR A 157 2.33 13.14 0.17
N ALA A 158 3.02 13.45 1.27
CA ALA A 158 2.74 12.85 2.57
C ALA A 158 1.30 13.18 3.05
N ALA A 159 0.85 14.41 2.87
CA ALA A 159 -0.51 14.85 3.17
C ALA A 159 -1.58 14.09 2.37
N LYS A 160 -1.37 13.92 1.06
CA LYS A 160 -2.26 13.14 0.18
C LYS A 160 -2.33 11.67 0.60
N GLN A 161 -1.19 11.04 0.87
CA GLN A 161 -1.15 9.66 1.33
C GLN A 161 -1.77 9.50 2.72
N LEU A 162 -1.50 10.42 3.65
CA LEU A 162 -2.12 10.41 4.97
C LEU A 162 -3.64 10.38 4.87
N ALA A 163 -4.24 11.25 4.03
CA ALA A 163 -5.69 11.29 3.84
C ALA A 163 -6.27 9.94 3.36
N VAL A 164 -5.55 9.25 2.47
CA VAL A 164 -5.96 7.93 1.94
C VAL A 164 -5.91 6.85 3.02
N PHE A 165 -4.86 6.83 3.85
CA PHE A 165 -4.66 5.78 4.86
C PHE A 165 -5.44 6.02 6.15
N VAL A 166 -5.46 7.25 6.66
CA VAL A 166 -5.92 7.57 8.02
C VAL A 166 -7.35 7.13 8.28
N GLN A 167 -8.22 7.15 7.27
CA GLN A 167 -9.63 6.75 7.36
C GLN A 167 -9.85 5.28 7.75
N PHE A 168 -8.86 4.41 7.51
CA PHE A 168 -8.92 2.98 7.82
C PHE A 168 -8.22 2.65 9.15
N THR A 169 -7.95 3.65 9.98
CA THR A 169 -7.19 3.49 11.22
C THR A 169 -7.98 3.97 12.43
N PRO A 170 -7.83 3.32 13.60
CA PRO A 170 -8.46 3.76 14.84
C PRO A 170 -7.95 5.13 15.32
N ILE A 171 -6.76 5.55 14.87
CA ILE A 171 -6.15 6.83 15.25
C ILE A 171 -6.70 8.04 14.47
N TYR A 172 -7.66 7.85 13.56
CA TYR A 172 -8.25 8.93 12.76
C TYR A 172 -8.66 10.16 13.59
N PRO A 173 -9.46 10.04 14.67
CA PRO A 173 -9.92 11.21 15.41
C PRO A 173 -8.77 12.02 16.03
N ASP A 174 -7.76 11.32 16.54
CA ASP A 174 -6.57 11.94 17.14
C ASP A 174 -5.73 12.67 16.09
N ILE A 175 -5.50 12.06 14.91
CA ILE A 175 -4.76 12.70 13.81
C ILE A 175 -5.48 13.94 13.30
N ILE A 176 -6.80 13.91 13.14
CA ILE A 176 -7.58 15.09 12.71
C ILE A 176 -7.46 16.21 13.74
N LYS A 177 -7.66 15.93 15.02
CA LYS A 177 -7.52 16.92 16.10
C LYS A 177 -6.11 17.52 16.14
N LYS A 178 -5.07 16.67 15.98
CA LYS A 178 -3.68 17.12 15.90
C LYS A 178 -3.43 18.00 14.67
N ALA A 179 -4.00 17.67 13.51
CA ALA A 179 -3.88 18.46 12.29
C ALA A 179 -4.56 19.82 12.38
N GLU A 180 -5.76 19.89 12.98
CA GLU A 180 -6.45 21.15 13.24
C GLU A 180 -5.62 22.07 14.15
N SER A 181 -5.03 21.51 15.22
CA SER A 181 -4.13 22.25 16.10
C SER A 181 -2.86 22.71 15.38
N PHE A 182 -2.21 21.79 14.66
CA PHE A 182 -0.97 22.04 13.92
C PHE A 182 -1.13 23.12 12.84
N THR A 183 -2.32 23.24 12.24
CA THR A 183 -2.62 24.26 11.23
C THR A 183 -2.30 25.68 11.72
N ARG A 184 -2.40 25.95 13.03
CA ARG A 184 -2.14 27.28 13.61
C ARG A 184 -0.66 27.66 13.63
N SER A 185 0.23 26.67 13.71
CA SER A 185 1.68 26.85 13.81
C SER A 185 2.46 26.34 12.60
N ALA A 186 1.77 25.82 11.58
CA ALA A 186 2.38 25.26 10.38
C ALA A 186 2.97 26.38 9.50
N LYS A 187 4.13 26.14 8.90
CA LYS A 187 4.70 27.03 7.87
C LYS A 187 3.88 26.99 6.58
N ASN A 188 3.32 25.82 6.25
CA ASN A 188 2.50 25.58 5.06
C ASN A 188 1.06 25.18 5.45
N PRO A 189 0.25 26.07 6.05
CA PRO A 189 -1.08 25.74 6.57
C PRO A 189 -2.05 25.30 5.46
N ASN A 190 -1.84 25.75 4.21
CA ASN A 190 -2.67 25.37 3.08
C ASN A 190 -2.57 23.88 2.75
N ILE A 191 -1.40 23.26 2.93
CA ILE A 191 -1.23 21.81 2.74
C ILE A 191 -1.99 21.06 3.84
N VAL A 192 -1.92 21.52 5.09
CA VAL A 192 -2.65 20.90 6.22
C VAL A 192 -4.16 21.02 6.03
N LYS A 193 -4.66 22.19 5.60
CA LYS A 193 -6.08 22.39 5.24
C LYS A 193 -6.51 21.48 4.10
N SER A 194 -5.66 21.31 3.09
CA SER A 194 -5.92 20.37 1.97
C SER A 194 -6.00 18.93 2.47
N PHE A 195 -5.08 18.51 3.35
CA PHE A 195 -5.16 17.21 4.04
C PHE A 195 -6.49 17.02 4.76
N LEU A 196 -6.89 17.97 5.61
CA LEU A 196 -8.14 17.90 6.36
C LEU A 196 -9.35 17.75 5.43
N LYS A 197 -9.39 18.52 4.34
CA LYS A 197 -10.45 18.43 3.32
C LYS A 197 -10.48 17.07 2.63
N MET A 198 -9.31 16.52 2.25
CA MET A 198 -9.22 15.21 1.62
C MET A 198 -9.63 14.10 2.61
N ALA A 199 -9.15 14.14 3.84
CA ALA A 199 -9.45 13.14 4.86
C ALA A 199 -10.96 13.09 5.20
N ASP A 200 -11.63 14.24 5.24
CA ASP A 200 -13.09 14.30 5.42
C ASP A 200 -13.86 13.76 4.20
N LYS A 201 -13.39 14.07 2.99
CA LYS A 201 -14.03 13.60 1.74
C LYS A 201 -13.96 12.08 1.61
N GLU A 202 -12.79 11.50 1.87
CA GLU A 202 -12.54 10.07 1.70
C GLU A 202 -13.27 9.23 2.75
N ARG A 203 -13.55 9.79 3.95
CA ARG A 203 -14.16 9.04 5.05
C ARG A 203 -15.51 8.44 4.63
N PRO A 204 -15.66 7.11 4.65
CA PRO A 204 -16.94 6.48 4.34
C PRO A 204 -17.97 6.82 5.44
N ARG A 205 -18.89 7.73 5.13
CA ARG A 205 -19.92 8.23 6.05
C ARG A 205 -21.09 7.26 6.21
N CYS A 206 -21.51 6.98 7.44
CA CYS A 206 -22.86 6.49 7.71
C CYS A 206 -23.78 7.72 7.81
N PHE A 207 -24.33 8.20 6.68
CA PHE A 207 -25.00 9.51 6.59
C PHE A 207 -26.14 9.68 7.58
N ILE A 208 -27.05 8.70 7.68
CA ILE A 208 -28.20 8.77 8.60
C ILE A 208 -27.74 8.81 10.06
N ALA A 209 -26.80 7.92 10.43
CA ALA A 209 -26.25 7.88 11.79
C ALA A 209 -25.47 9.17 12.12
N THR A 210 -24.73 9.70 11.16
CA THR A 210 -23.98 10.96 11.31
C THR A 210 -24.91 12.14 11.51
N SER A 211 -26.02 12.23 10.76
CA SER A 211 -27.05 13.28 10.94
C SER A 211 -27.76 13.16 12.30
N ALA A 212 -28.03 11.92 12.75
CA ALA A 212 -28.73 11.67 14.01
C ALA A 212 -27.85 11.96 15.24
N PHE A 213 -26.61 11.46 15.29
CA PHE A 213 -25.75 11.49 16.48
C PHE A 213 -24.57 12.48 16.39
N GLY A 214 -24.21 12.93 15.20
CA GLY A 214 -22.98 13.68 14.95
C GLY A 214 -21.82 12.78 14.49
N PRO A 215 -20.83 13.32 13.77
CA PRO A 215 -19.79 12.54 13.08
C PRO A 215 -18.81 11.81 13.99
N GLN A 216 -18.71 12.23 15.25
CA GLN A 216 -17.78 11.71 16.27
C GLN A 216 -18.47 10.85 17.34
N ALA A 217 -19.78 10.60 17.23
CA ALA A 217 -20.49 9.81 18.23
C ALA A 217 -20.10 8.31 18.19
N MET A 218 -20.01 7.68 19.36
CA MET A 218 -19.65 6.26 19.53
C MET A 218 -20.59 5.34 18.75
N GLU A 219 -21.88 5.68 18.67
CA GLU A 219 -22.87 4.95 17.88
C GLU A 219 -22.48 4.90 16.39
N VAL A 220 -21.98 6.00 15.84
CA VAL A 220 -21.56 6.08 14.42
C VAL A 220 -20.29 5.26 14.19
N HIS A 221 -19.38 5.23 15.16
CA HIS A 221 -18.18 4.39 15.10
C HIS A 221 -18.54 2.90 15.09
N THR A 222 -19.46 2.48 15.97
CA THR A 222 -19.93 1.09 16.05
C THR A 222 -20.58 0.64 14.73
N LEU A 223 -21.46 1.47 14.16
CA LEU A 223 -22.10 1.17 12.87
C LEU A 223 -21.11 1.15 11.69
N ARG A 224 -20.05 1.96 11.73
CA ARG A 224 -18.98 1.91 10.71
C ARG A 224 -18.19 0.61 10.81
N MET A 225 -17.86 0.15 12.02
CA MET A 225 -17.20 -1.14 12.22
C MET A 225 -18.07 -2.30 11.73
N PHE A 226 -19.35 -2.36 12.12
CA PHE A 226 -20.27 -3.38 11.62
C PHE A 226 -20.36 -3.39 10.08
N ARG A 227 -20.39 -2.21 9.46
CA ARG A 227 -20.37 -2.10 8.00
C ARG A 227 -19.08 -2.69 7.41
N ASP A 228 -17.94 -2.37 7.99
CA ASP A 228 -16.65 -2.72 7.42
C ASP A 228 -16.27 -4.17 7.68
N ASP A 229 -16.51 -4.67 8.89
CA ASP A 229 -16.04 -5.99 9.36
C ASP A 229 -17.06 -7.12 9.12
N VAL A 230 -18.36 -6.79 8.98
CA VAL A 230 -19.43 -7.79 8.80
C VAL A 230 -20.11 -7.65 7.44
N LEU A 231 -20.61 -6.46 7.09
CA LEU A 231 -21.39 -6.30 5.85
C LEU A 231 -20.52 -6.43 4.59
N LYS A 232 -19.27 -5.96 4.60
CA LYS A 232 -18.42 -6.03 3.39
C LYS A 232 -17.89 -7.43 3.06
N GLU A 233 -17.89 -8.35 4.02
CA GLU A 233 -17.44 -9.74 3.82
C GLU A 233 -18.40 -10.53 2.90
N SER A 234 -19.68 -10.18 2.88
CA SER A 234 -20.69 -10.86 2.04
C SER A 234 -21.05 -10.08 0.77
N SER A 235 -21.43 -10.80 -0.30
CA SER A 235 -21.92 -10.18 -1.55
C SER A 235 -23.22 -9.38 -1.32
N LEU A 236 -24.12 -9.90 -0.49
CA LEU A 236 -25.36 -9.23 -0.11
C LEU A 236 -25.10 -7.96 0.72
N GLY A 237 -24.21 -8.04 1.71
CA GLY A 237 -23.88 -6.87 2.52
C GLY A 237 -23.18 -5.77 1.70
N ARG A 238 -22.31 -6.11 0.75
CA ARG A 238 -21.77 -5.13 -0.21
C ARG A 238 -22.85 -4.44 -1.05
N ARG A 239 -23.88 -5.18 -1.49
CA ARG A 239 -25.02 -4.61 -2.23
C ARG A 239 -25.85 -3.67 -1.35
N PHE A 240 -26.11 -4.07 -0.09
CA PHE A 240 -26.78 -3.23 0.89
C PHE A 240 -26.02 -1.93 1.13
N VAL A 241 -24.70 -2.01 1.34
CA VAL A 241 -23.85 -0.83 1.53
C VAL A 241 -23.95 0.10 0.32
N TYR A 242 -23.84 -0.42 -0.90
CA TYR A 242 -24.00 0.38 -2.12
C TYR A 242 -25.34 1.11 -2.16
N TRP A 243 -26.45 0.41 -1.91
CA TRP A 243 -27.79 1.02 -1.89
C TRP A 243 -27.92 2.08 -0.79
N TYR A 244 -27.41 1.78 0.41
CA TYR A 244 -27.36 2.73 1.52
C TYR A 244 -26.63 4.01 1.10
N TYR A 245 -25.44 3.92 0.49
CA TYR A 245 -24.70 5.09 0.03
C TYR A 245 -25.41 5.89 -1.07
N LYS A 246 -26.23 5.23 -1.89
CA LYS A 246 -27.01 5.89 -2.94
C LYS A 246 -28.18 6.70 -2.38
N VAL A 247 -28.87 6.20 -1.36
CA VAL A 247 -30.13 6.79 -0.86
C VAL A 247 -29.94 7.60 0.42
N SER A 248 -29.04 7.17 1.30
CA SER A 248 -28.87 7.78 2.63
C SER A 248 -28.49 9.27 2.64
N PRO A 249 -27.78 9.86 1.65
CA PRO A 249 -27.49 11.30 1.66
C PRO A 249 -28.76 12.16 1.62
N SER A 250 -29.73 11.81 0.76
CA SER A 250 -31.01 12.52 0.66
C SER A 250 -31.84 12.37 1.93
N ILE A 251 -31.85 11.17 2.52
CA ILE A 251 -32.54 10.91 3.80
C ILE A 251 -31.91 11.73 4.92
N ALA A 252 -30.57 11.77 5.00
CA ALA A 252 -29.85 12.54 6.01
C ALA A 252 -30.13 14.05 5.88
N CYS A 253 -30.18 14.58 4.66
CA CYS A 253 -30.55 15.98 4.42
C CYS A 253 -31.96 16.29 4.92
N SER A 254 -32.94 15.41 4.64
CA SER A 254 -34.31 15.56 5.14
C SER A 254 -34.38 15.45 6.67
N LEU A 255 -33.58 14.56 7.27
CA LEU A 255 -33.48 14.39 8.72
C LEU A 255 -32.85 15.61 9.41
N ASP A 256 -31.88 16.27 8.77
CA ASP A 256 -31.30 17.52 9.28
C ASP A 256 -32.28 18.68 9.23
N LYS A 257 -33.18 18.72 8.23
CA LYS A 257 -34.28 19.70 8.16
C LYS A 257 -35.36 19.44 9.23
N HIS A 258 -35.59 18.18 9.60
CA HIS A 258 -36.63 17.77 10.54
C HIS A 258 -36.00 17.21 11.83
N SER A 259 -35.39 18.10 12.62
CA SER A 259 -34.66 17.73 13.84
C SER A 259 -35.49 16.95 14.87
N TRP A 260 -36.81 17.12 14.88
CA TRP A 260 -37.76 16.40 15.74
C TRP A 260 -37.82 14.89 15.45
N LEU A 261 -37.39 14.43 14.27
CA LEU A 261 -37.30 13.00 13.94
C LEU A 261 -36.02 12.34 14.49
N LYS A 262 -34.99 13.14 14.83
CA LYS A 262 -33.71 12.61 15.30
C LYS A 262 -33.83 11.72 16.54
N PRO A 263 -34.62 12.03 17.57
CA PRO A 263 -34.81 11.14 18.73
C PRO A 263 -35.31 9.74 18.35
N ALA A 264 -36.30 9.64 17.46
CA ALA A 264 -36.84 8.36 16.99
C ALA A 264 -35.79 7.56 16.19
N VAL A 265 -35.05 8.23 15.31
CA VAL A 265 -33.95 7.62 14.56
C VAL A 265 -32.85 7.14 15.50
N ARG A 266 -32.49 7.93 16.53
CA ARG A 266 -31.50 7.54 17.55
C ARG A 266 -31.94 6.30 18.32
N ALA A 267 -33.21 6.22 18.73
CA ALA A 267 -33.75 5.06 19.44
C ALA A 267 -33.65 3.79 18.57
N THR A 268 -34.06 3.89 17.30
CA THR A 268 -34.00 2.78 16.33
C THR A 268 -32.56 2.33 16.09
N LEU A 269 -31.64 3.27 15.84
CA LEU A 269 -30.23 2.96 15.61
C LEU A 269 -29.56 2.36 16.85
N ARG A 270 -29.92 2.80 18.06
CA ARG A 270 -29.42 2.19 19.31
C ARG A 270 -29.91 0.76 19.49
N ALA A 271 -31.17 0.47 19.14
CA ALA A 271 -31.68 -0.89 19.15
C ALA A 271 -30.91 -1.78 18.16
N LEU A 272 -30.68 -1.28 16.93
CA LEU A 272 -29.86 -1.98 15.94
C LEU A 272 -28.43 -2.22 16.42
N ILE A 273 -27.80 -1.21 17.03
CA ILE A 273 -26.45 -1.33 17.59
C ILE A 273 -26.40 -2.46 18.61
N LYS A 274 -27.38 -2.58 19.51
CA LYS A 274 -27.43 -3.69 20.48
C LYS A 274 -27.54 -5.07 19.84
N CYS A 275 -28.11 -5.18 18.64
CA CYS A 275 -28.22 -6.45 17.93
C CYS A 275 -26.95 -6.84 17.16
N VAL A 276 -26.05 -5.88 16.92
CA VAL A 276 -24.82 -6.08 16.13
C VAL A 276 -23.53 -5.92 16.94
N SER A 277 -23.66 -5.54 18.22
CA SER A 277 -22.55 -5.44 19.18
C SER A 277 -22.37 -6.74 19.94
#